data_AF-A0A0L6JLD7-F1
#
_entry.id   AF-A0A0L6JLD7-F1
#
_cell.length_a   1.000
_cell.length_b   1.000
_cell.length_c   1.000
_cell.angle_alpha   90.00
_cell.angle_beta   90.00
_cell.angle_gamma   90.00
#
_symmetry.space_group_name_H-M   'P 1'
#
loop_
_entity.id
_entity.type
_entity.pdbx_description
1 polymer ?
#
loop_
_entity_poly.entity_id
_entity_poly.type
_entity_poly.pdbx_seq_one_letter_code
_entity_poly.pdbx_strand_id
1 'polypeptide(L)'
;MSISTLSDYSISANTFKIYISDKLYRIFSVLSINSMLYKPIVFANVKKMKQDLYWLFILRNINCLSGKSEFNVDGSVNKLVIDSSKVGCYKVFKVKGIAEDFIILDEDIVVALSGANAT
;
A
#
# COMPACT_ATOMS: atom_id res chain seq x y z
N MET A 1 19.90 -17.79 -9.19
CA MET A 1 19.48 -16.77 -8.20
C MET A 1 20.27 -17.06 -6.94
N SER A 2 21.39 -16.37 -6.74
CA SER A 2 22.33 -16.68 -5.65
C SER A 2 22.23 -15.59 -4.60
N ILE A 3 21.93 -16.00 -3.37
CA ILE A 3 21.91 -15.17 -2.17
C ILE A 3 23.17 -15.51 -1.38
N SER A 4 23.97 -14.51 -1.00
CA SER A 4 25.06 -14.63 -0.03
C SER A 4 24.82 -13.68 1.15
N THR A 5 24.29 -14.28 2.23
CA THR A 5 24.44 -14.08 3.70
C THR A 5 25.32 -12.94 4.25
N LEU A 6 25.14 -12.34 5.45
CA LEU A 6 24.23 -12.47 6.60
C LEU A 6 24.57 -11.30 7.59
N SER A 7 23.60 -10.51 8.06
CA SER A 7 23.60 -9.97 9.43
C SER A 7 22.17 -9.62 9.85
N ASP A 8 21.63 -10.50 10.68
CA ASP A 8 20.54 -10.26 11.64
C ASP A 8 19.13 -10.02 11.09
N TYR A 9 18.45 -11.16 10.88
CA TYR A 9 17.02 -11.37 10.69
C TYR A 9 16.35 -10.68 9.48
N SER A 10 16.06 -11.49 8.46
CA SER A 10 14.88 -11.27 7.62
C SER A 10 14.13 -12.58 7.47
N ILE A 11 13.09 -12.73 8.28
CA ILE A 11 12.08 -13.78 8.14
C ILE A 11 11.48 -13.66 6.74
N SER A 12 11.55 -14.74 5.98
CA SER A 12 10.90 -14.87 4.67
C SER A 12 9.38 -14.92 4.87
N ALA A 13 8.67 -13.98 4.27
CA ALA A 13 7.27 -14.15 3.89
C ALA A 13 7.02 -13.22 2.73
N ASN A 14 6.26 -13.69 1.75
CA ASN A 14 5.87 -13.00 0.51
C ASN A 14 5.17 -11.65 0.79
N THR A 15 5.95 -10.64 1.19
CA THR A 15 5.45 -9.35 1.65
C THR A 15 5.58 -8.39 0.49
N PHE A 16 4.48 -8.12 -0.21
CA PHE A 16 4.42 -7.02 -1.16
C PHE A 16 4.69 -5.71 -0.41
N LYS A 17 5.91 -5.19 -0.55
CA LYS A 17 6.35 -3.91 0.01
C LYS A 17 6.03 -2.81 -0.99
N ILE A 18 5.30 -1.80 -0.54
CA ILE A 18 4.98 -0.63 -1.35
C ILE A 18 5.97 0.48 -0.99
N TYR A 19 6.56 1.11 -2.00
CA TYR A 19 7.39 2.30 -1.82
C TYR A 19 6.68 3.48 -2.46
N ILE A 20 6.53 4.56 -1.70
CA ILE A 20 5.93 5.81 -2.18
C ILE A 20 6.99 6.91 -2.25
N SER A 21 6.82 7.86 -3.16
CA SER A 21 7.73 9.01 -3.26
C SER A 21 7.60 9.92 -2.03
N ASP A 22 8.61 10.77 -1.80
CA ASP A 22 8.55 11.80 -0.77
C ASP A 22 7.35 12.76 -0.95
N LYS A 23 7.00 13.11 -2.19
CA LYS A 23 5.82 13.95 -2.49
C LYS A 23 4.53 13.27 -1.99
N LEU A 24 4.36 11.98 -2.28
CA LEU A 24 3.16 11.24 -1.86
C LEU A 24 3.12 11.02 -0.35
N TYR A 25 4.26 10.72 0.27
CA TYR A 25 4.38 10.63 1.72
C TYR A 25 3.95 11.92 2.42
N ARG A 26 4.36 13.10 1.91
CA ARG A 26 3.96 14.39 2.48
C ARG A 26 2.45 14.61 2.44
N ILE A 27 1.79 14.27 1.33
CA ILE A 27 0.33 14.34 1.22
C ILE A 27 -0.31 13.44 2.29
N PHE A 28 0.15 12.20 2.40
CA PHE A 28 -0.39 11.24 3.36
C PHE A 28 -0.14 11.65 4.82
N SER A 29 1.00 12.29 5.09
CA SER A 29 1.34 12.83 6.42
C SER A 29 0.43 14.00 6.80
N VAL A 30 0.10 14.90 5.87
CA VAL A 30 -0.82 16.03 6.12
C VAL A 30 -2.24 15.53 6.40
N LEU A 31 -2.69 14.53 5.66
CA LEU A 31 -4.01 13.92 5.83
C LEU A 31 -4.10 13.00 7.06
N SER A 32 -3.03 12.91 7.86
CA SER A 32 -2.94 12.07 9.06
C SER A 32 -3.35 10.61 8.80
N ILE A 33 -2.94 10.07 7.65
CA ILE A 33 -3.30 8.69 7.27
C ILE A 33 -2.68 7.73 8.28
N ASN A 34 -3.55 7.04 9.02
CA ASN A 34 -3.20 6.08 10.04
C ASN A 34 -2.72 4.75 9.42
N SER A 35 -1.56 4.79 8.78
CA SER A 35 -0.83 3.59 8.38
C SER A 35 0.10 3.16 9.51
N MET A 36 0.31 1.84 9.66
CA MET A 36 1.09 1.32 10.79
C MET A 36 2.53 1.81 10.79
N LEU A 37 3.16 1.96 9.62
CA LEU A 37 4.59 2.25 9.52
C LEU A 37 4.96 2.95 8.19
N TYR A 38 5.68 4.06 8.31
CA TYR A 38 6.49 4.66 7.25
C TYR A 38 7.97 4.49 7.59
N LYS A 39 8.77 3.99 6.64
CA LYS A 39 10.24 3.90 6.82
C LYS A 39 10.95 4.54 5.63
N PRO A 40 11.80 5.57 5.83
CA PRO A 40 12.55 6.19 4.74
C PRO A 40 13.58 5.21 4.17
N ILE A 41 13.69 5.20 2.85
CA ILE A 41 14.60 4.34 2.08
C ILE A 41 15.14 5.16 0.90
N VAL A 42 16.45 5.15 0.72
CA VAL A 42 17.09 5.81 -0.41
C VAL A 42 17.28 4.80 -1.54
N PHE A 43 16.72 5.08 -2.72
CA PHE A 43 17.06 4.36 -3.93
C PHE A 43 18.16 5.10 -4.70
N ALA A 44 19.32 4.46 -4.81
CA ALA A 44 20.46 4.99 -5.55
C ALA A 44 20.50 4.40 -6.97
N ASN A 45 20.42 5.26 -7.97
CA ASN A 45 20.75 4.93 -9.34
C ASN A 45 22.20 5.33 -9.64
N VAL A 46 23.11 4.37 -9.47
CA VAL A 46 24.56 4.59 -9.64
C VAL A 46 24.91 5.05 -11.05
N LYS A 47 24.26 4.49 -12.08
CA LYS A 47 24.52 4.85 -13.50
C LYS A 47 24.16 6.31 -13.79
N LYS A 48 23.13 6.84 -13.14
CA LYS A 48 22.70 8.23 -13.29
C LYS A 48 23.26 9.16 -12.21
N MET A 49 24.13 8.66 -11.32
CA MET A 49 24.63 9.38 -10.15
C MET A 49 23.50 10.07 -9.36
N LYS A 50 22.33 9.41 -9.27
CA LYS A 50 21.11 9.97 -8.68
C LYS A 50 20.70 9.17 -7.46
N GLN A 51 20.29 9.86 -6.40
CA GLN A 51 19.67 9.25 -5.23
C GLN A 51 18.31 9.90 -5.02
N ASP A 52 17.28 9.07 -4.85
CA ASP A 52 15.91 9.53 -4.61
C ASP A 52 15.40 8.93 -3.29
N LEU A 53 14.75 9.76 -2.47
CA LEU A 53 14.12 9.33 -1.23
C LEU A 53 12.73 8.75 -1.52
N TYR A 54 12.51 7.55 -1.02
CA TYR A 54 11.23 6.86 -1.01
C TYR A 54 10.88 6.43 0.42
N TRP A 55 9.61 6.11 0.62
CA TRP A 55 9.08 5.69 1.90
C TRP A 55 8.46 4.31 1.75
N LEU A 56 8.96 3.33 2.51
CA LEU A 56 8.27 2.06 2.68
C LEU A 56 6.96 2.31 3.39
N PHE A 57 5.87 1.91 2.75
CA PHE A 57 4.51 2.14 3.19
C PHE A 57 3.84 0.79 3.46
N ILE A 58 3.64 0.49 4.75
CA ILE A 58 3.08 -0.80 5.18
C ILE A 58 1.58 -0.64 5.44
N LEU A 59 0.80 -1.20 4.52
CA LEU A 59 -0.65 -1.18 4.58
C LEU A 59 -1.20 -2.25 5.51
N ARG A 60 -2.26 -1.91 6.25
CA ARG A 60 -3.05 -2.91 6.97
C ARG A 60 -3.82 -3.76 5.96
N ASN A 61 -3.86 -5.05 6.22
CA ASN A 61 -4.72 -5.98 5.51
C ASN A 61 -5.99 -6.20 6.33
N ILE A 62 -7.13 -5.69 5.84
CA ILE A 62 -8.39 -5.59 6.60
C ILE A 62 -9.38 -6.65 6.10
N ASN A 63 -9.98 -7.38 7.05
CA ASN A 63 -11.07 -8.31 6.76
C ASN A 63 -12.40 -7.56 6.61
N CYS A 64 -12.57 -6.83 5.50
CA CYS A 64 -13.73 -5.97 5.26
C CYS A 64 -14.57 -6.37 4.03
N LEU A 65 -14.43 -7.61 3.55
CA LEU A 65 -15.30 -8.09 2.48
C LEU A 65 -16.76 -8.16 2.96
N SER A 66 -17.66 -7.62 2.14
CA SER A 66 -19.09 -7.85 2.25
C SER A 66 -19.44 -9.20 1.63
N GLY A 67 -20.47 -9.86 2.17
CA GLY A 67 -21.05 -11.07 1.56
C GLY A 67 -21.70 -10.83 0.19
N LYS A 68 -21.80 -9.56 -0.24
CA LYS A 68 -22.23 -9.16 -1.59
C LYS A 68 -21.09 -9.15 -2.62
N SER A 69 -19.86 -9.48 -2.20
CA SER A 69 -18.73 -9.61 -3.13
C SER A 69 -18.87 -10.89 -3.94
N GLU A 70 -18.48 -10.85 -5.21
CA GLU A 70 -18.59 -11.97 -6.14
C GLU A 70 -17.21 -12.33 -6.67
N PHE A 71 -16.95 -13.63 -6.79
CA PHE A 71 -15.68 -14.18 -7.25
C PHE A 71 -15.92 -15.12 -8.43
N ASN A 72 -14.97 -15.14 -9.35
CA ASN A 72 -14.93 -16.11 -10.43
C ASN A 72 -14.53 -17.50 -9.90
N VAL A 73 -14.71 -18.53 -10.72
CA VAL A 73 -14.37 -19.93 -10.38
C VAL A 73 -12.88 -20.10 -10.04
N ASP A 74 -12.01 -19.30 -10.65
CA ASP A 74 -10.57 -19.29 -10.39
C ASP A 74 -10.18 -18.51 -9.11
N GLY A 75 -11.15 -17.93 -8.40
CA GLY A 75 -10.94 -17.15 -7.19
C GLY A 75 -10.61 -15.67 -7.44
N SER A 76 -10.55 -15.22 -8.70
CA SER A 76 -10.39 -13.80 -9.00
C SER A 76 -11.66 -13.01 -8.65
N VAL A 77 -11.48 -11.74 -8.28
CA VAL A 77 -12.56 -10.84 -7.93
C VAL A 77 -13.36 -10.45 -9.18
N ASN A 78 -14.62 -10.84 -9.24
CA ASN A 78 -15.58 -10.34 -10.23
C ASN A 78 -16.18 -9.00 -9.76
N LYS A 79 -16.56 -8.92 -8.48
CA LYS A 79 -17.16 -7.73 -7.87
C LYS A 79 -16.70 -7.58 -6.44
N LEU A 80 -15.97 -6.51 -6.15
CA LEU A 80 -15.53 -6.19 -4.80
C LEU A 80 -16.56 -5.31 -4.11
N VAL A 81 -17.13 -5.78 -3.00
CA VAL A 81 -18.01 -4.95 -2.16
C VAL A 81 -17.41 -4.86 -0.77
N ILE A 82 -17.07 -3.64 -0.35
CA ILE A 82 -16.50 -3.38 0.97
C ILE A 82 -17.62 -3.13 1.97
N ASP A 83 -17.56 -3.81 3.11
CA ASP A 83 -18.40 -3.54 4.27
C ASP A 83 -17.73 -2.45 5.12
N SER A 84 -18.21 -1.20 4.98
CA SER A 84 -17.63 -0.03 5.64
C SER A 84 -17.61 -0.15 7.17
N SER A 85 -18.55 -0.89 7.77
CA SER A 85 -18.59 -1.13 9.21
C SER A 85 -17.37 -1.91 9.72
N LYS A 86 -16.72 -2.70 8.85
CA LYS A 86 -15.53 -3.49 9.15
C LYS A 86 -14.21 -2.76 8.86
N VAL A 87 -14.27 -1.62 8.17
CA VAL A 87 -13.08 -0.84 7.80
C VAL A 87 -12.54 -0.05 8.99
N GLY A 88 -13.40 0.48 9.85
CA GLY A 88 -12.97 1.35 10.95
C GLY A 88 -12.44 2.69 10.45
N CYS A 89 -11.30 3.17 10.98
CA CYS A 89 -10.74 4.50 10.66
C CYS A 89 -9.67 4.49 9.56
N TYR A 90 -9.47 3.38 8.85
CA TYR A 90 -8.40 3.28 7.85
C TYR A 90 -8.84 3.89 6.51
N LYS A 91 -8.09 4.91 6.05
CA LYS A 91 -8.30 5.57 4.75
C LYS A 91 -7.51 4.95 3.60
N VAL A 92 -6.48 4.15 3.90
CA VAL A 92 -5.68 3.44 2.90
C VAL A 92 -5.36 2.04 3.41
N PHE A 93 -5.74 1.00 2.67
CA PHE A 93 -5.58 -0.39 3.12
C PHE A 93 -5.63 -1.40 1.98
N LYS A 94 -5.25 -2.65 2.28
CA LYS A 94 -5.50 -3.83 1.44
C LYS A 94 -6.67 -4.63 1.98
N VAL A 95 -7.41 -5.31 1.10
CA VAL A 95 -8.51 -6.20 1.49
C VAL A 95 -7.97 -7.61 1.71
N LYS A 96 -8.37 -8.24 2.82
CA LYS A 96 -7.97 -9.61 3.15
C LYS A 96 -8.87 -10.59 2.42
N GLY A 97 -8.29 -11.67 1.90
CA GLY A 97 -9.03 -12.78 1.32
C GLY A 97 -9.33 -12.64 -0.17
N ILE A 98 -8.67 -11.71 -0.86
CA ILE A 98 -8.68 -11.61 -2.33
C ILE A 98 -7.29 -11.96 -2.88
N ALA A 99 -7.24 -12.44 -4.12
CA ALA A 99 -5.98 -12.80 -4.79
C ALA A 99 -5.25 -11.57 -5.34
N GLU A 100 -5.99 -10.51 -5.65
CA GLU A 100 -5.53 -9.28 -6.25
C GLU A 100 -4.86 -8.36 -5.23
N ASP A 101 -3.83 -7.64 -5.68
CA ASP A 101 -3.10 -6.66 -4.89
C ASP A 101 -3.75 -5.27 -4.91
N PHE A 102 -5.08 -5.20 -4.74
CA PHE A 102 -5.77 -3.92 -4.68
C PHE A 102 -5.38 -3.11 -3.43
N ILE A 103 -5.08 -1.83 -3.66
CA ILE A 103 -4.95 -0.81 -2.61
C ILE A 103 -6.23 0.02 -2.65
N ILE A 104 -6.98 -0.01 -1.56
CA ILE A 104 -8.18 0.79 -1.40
C ILE A 104 -7.77 2.16 -0.87
N LEU A 105 -8.30 3.20 -1.51
CA LEU A 105 -8.16 4.59 -1.11
C LEU A 105 -9.54 5.14 -0.80
N ASP A 106 -9.68 5.76 0.35
CA ASP A 106 -10.85 6.56 0.71
C ASP A 106 -10.96 7.79 -0.21
N GLU A 107 -12.17 8.27 -0.43
CA GLU A 107 -12.47 9.34 -1.40
C GLU A 107 -11.69 10.63 -1.10
N ASP A 108 -11.54 10.99 0.18
CA ASP A 108 -10.76 12.16 0.61
C ASP A 108 -9.31 12.12 0.09
N ILE A 109 -8.74 10.92 0.03
CA ILE A 109 -7.37 10.72 -0.45
C ILE A 109 -7.32 10.89 -1.98
N VAL A 110 -8.30 10.35 -2.70
CA VAL A 110 -8.39 10.48 -4.16
C VAL A 110 -8.51 11.96 -4.56
N VAL A 111 -9.34 12.73 -3.85
CA VAL A 111 -9.50 14.17 -4.07
C VAL A 111 -8.18 14.91 -3.84
N ALA A 112 -7.49 14.63 -2.72
CA ALA A 112 -6.22 15.27 -2.42
C ALA A 112 -5.13 14.97 -3.46
N LEU A 113 -5.07 13.73 -3.96
CA LEU A 113 -4.11 13.33 -5.00
C LEU A 113 -4.42 13.98 -6.35
N SER A 114 -5.71 14.12 -6.68
CA SER A 114 -6.14 14.77 -7.93
C SER A 114 -5.82 16.26 -7.92
N GLY A 115 -6.00 16.94 -6.78
CA GLY A 115 -5.61 18.34 -6.61
C GLY A 115 -4.09 18.58 -6.67
N ALA A 116 -3.29 17.64 -6.16
CA ALA A 116 -1.82 17.76 -6.13
C ALA A 116 -1.11 17.59 -7.49
N ASN A 117 -1.84 17.14 -8.51
CA ASN A 117 -1.37 17.01 -9.90
C ASN A 117 -1.72 18.25 -10.76
N ALA A 118 -2.49 19.20 -10.22
CA ALA A 118 -2.86 20.46 -10.89
C ALA A 118 -1.88 21.61 -10.60
N THR A 119 -0.76 21.33 -9.91
CA THR A 119 0.34 22.24 -9.56
C THR A 119 1.68 21.60 -9.87
#